data_AF-A0A5N5UU95-F1
#
_entry.id   AF-A0A5N5UU95-F1
#
_cell.length_a   1.000
_cell.length_b   1.000
_cell.length_c   1.000
_cell.angle_alpha   90.00
_cell.angle_beta   90.00
_cell.angle_gamma   90.00
#
_symmetry.space_group_name_H-M   'P 1'
#
loop_
_entity.id
_entity.type
_entity.pdbx_description
1 polymer ?
#
loop_
_entity_poly.entity_id
_entity_poly.type
_entity_poly.pdbx_seq_one_letter_code
_entity_poly.pdbx_strand_id
1 'polypeptide(L)'
;MLQRKLLRGTELRYVLTAYIAAQGPQTVESLLDYLDYHDFEVPGRPSKTVSDALRWERRRGRVRRLRRAHYGPGTMPRSTESYIHKRAMALRDEAAKIAVSGESEDAYYQRLYARLDPYDEF
;
A
#
# COMPACT_ATOMS: atom_id res chain seq x y z
N MET A 1 4.83 -20.56 -4.53
CA MET A 1 5.27 -19.49 -3.60
C MET A 1 4.74 -18.20 -4.17
N LEU A 2 3.81 -17.54 -3.49
CA LEU A 2 3.12 -16.35 -4.00
C LEU A 2 4.12 -15.22 -4.21
N GLN A 3 4.27 -14.76 -5.44
CA GLN A 3 5.24 -13.73 -5.75
C GLN A 3 4.62 -12.37 -5.42
N ARG A 4 5.20 -11.69 -4.43
CA ARG A 4 4.78 -10.34 -4.01
C ARG A 4 5.70 -9.31 -4.64
N LYS A 5 5.15 -8.13 -4.95
CA LYS A 5 5.94 -7.02 -5.47
C LYS A 5 6.58 -6.24 -4.32
N LEU A 6 7.90 -6.33 -4.23
CA LEU A 6 8.68 -5.59 -3.23
C LEU A 6 8.75 -4.10 -3.58
N LEU A 7 8.07 -3.25 -2.80
CA LEU A 7 8.09 -1.81 -2.96
C LEU A 7 9.31 -1.19 -2.27
N ARG A 8 10.05 -0.36 -3.00
CA ARG A 8 11.25 0.31 -2.49
C ARG A 8 11.17 1.82 -2.64
N GLY A 9 11.73 2.55 -1.67
CA GLY A 9 11.99 3.99 -1.78
C GLY A 9 10.77 4.80 -2.19
N THR A 10 10.84 5.39 -3.40
CA THR A 10 9.81 6.26 -3.96
C THR A 10 8.50 5.52 -4.27
N GLU A 11 8.56 4.24 -4.64
CA GLU A 11 7.36 3.46 -4.98
C GLU A 11 6.45 3.31 -3.77
N LEU A 12 7.01 2.89 -2.63
CA LEU A 12 6.27 2.79 -1.37
C LEU A 12 5.68 4.15 -0.96
N ARG A 13 6.45 5.23 -1.10
CA ARG A 13 5.97 6.58 -0.76
C ARG A 13 4.78 6.98 -1.61
N TYR A 14 4.83 6.71 -2.91
CA TYR A 14 3.76 7.07 -3.84
C TYR A 14 2.50 6.24 -3.60
N VAL A 15 2.64 4.93 -3.42
CA VAL A 15 1.52 4.03 -3.11
C VAL A 15 0.80 4.46 -1.85
N LEU A 16 1.53 4.71 -0.75
CA LEU A 16 0.93 5.14 0.52
C LEU A 16 0.32 6.54 0.42
N THR A 17 0.98 7.48 -0.26
CA THR A 17 0.49 8.86 -0.38
C THR A 17 -0.75 8.93 -1.26
N ALA A 18 -0.78 8.20 -2.38
CA ALA A 18 -1.95 8.10 -3.25
C ALA A 18 -3.15 7.52 -2.47
N TYR A 19 -2.90 6.47 -1.68
CA TYR A 19 -3.95 5.84 -0.89
C TYR A 19 -4.51 6.78 0.19
N ILE A 20 -3.66 7.46 0.95
CA ILE A 20 -4.08 8.46 1.96
C ILE A 20 -4.81 9.65 1.31
N ALA A 21 -4.39 10.08 0.12
CA ALA A 21 -5.06 11.15 -0.61
C ALA A 21 -6.48 10.74 -1.04
N ALA A 22 -6.67 9.50 -1.47
CA ALA A 22 -7.96 8.98 -1.94
C ALA A 22 -8.91 8.59 -0.79
N GLN A 23 -8.41 7.94 0.26
CA GLN A 23 -9.21 7.38 1.36
C GLN A 23 -9.25 8.26 2.62
N GLY A 24 -8.46 9.33 2.66
CA GLY A 24 -8.35 10.19 3.83
C GLY A 24 -7.44 9.64 4.94
N PRO A 25 -7.65 10.01 6.20
CA PRO A 25 -6.83 9.58 7.33
C PRO A 25 -6.73 8.05 7.51
N GLN A 26 -5.51 7.54 7.70
CA GLN A 26 -5.20 6.12 7.84
C GLN A 26 -4.24 5.84 9.00
N THR A 27 -4.40 4.70 9.67
CA THR A 27 -3.40 4.20 10.64
C THR A 27 -2.26 3.48 9.91
N VAL A 28 -1.10 3.32 10.55
CA VAL A 28 -0.01 2.50 9.99
C VAL A 28 -0.45 1.05 9.78
N GLU A 29 -1.33 0.55 10.64
CA GLU A 29 -1.92 -0.79 10.54
C GLU A 29 -2.78 -0.92 9.28
N SER A 30 -3.76 -0.05 9.07
CA SER A 30 -4.59 -0.06 7.85
C SER A 30 -3.77 0.14 6.57
N LEU A 31 -2.64 0.84 6.65
CA LEU A 31 -1.71 0.95 5.53
C LEU A 31 -0.94 -0.35 5.27
N LEU A 32 -0.63 -1.13 6.30
CA LEU A 32 -0.03 -2.46 6.13
C LEU A 32 -1.05 -3.45 5.56
N ASP A 33 -2.29 -3.42 6.04
CA ASP A 33 -3.38 -4.25 5.51
C ASP A 33 -3.61 -3.94 4.03
N TYR A 34 -3.62 -2.65 3.67
CA TYR A 34 -3.71 -2.22 2.28
C TYR A 34 -2.54 -2.74 1.42
N LEU A 35 -1.31 -2.76 1.95
CA LEU A 35 -0.16 -3.30 1.22
C LEU A 35 -0.28 -4.81 1.03
N ASP A 36 -0.68 -5.55 2.06
CA ASP A 36 -0.86 -7.01 2.00
C ASP A 36 -2.01 -7.41 1.05
N TYR A 37 -3.12 -6.67 1.10
CA TYR A 37 -4.24 -6.83 0.20
C TYR A 37 -3.85 -6.68 -1.28
N HIS A 38 -2.88 -5.81 -1.57
CA HIS A 38 -2.38 -5.55 -2.94
C HIS A 38 -1.10 -6.30 -3.30
N ASP A 39 -0.77 -7.37 -2.57
CA ASP A 39 0.38 -8.22 -2.90
C ASP A 39 1.70 -7.47 -2.91
N PHE A 40 1.77 -6.39 -2.12
CA PHE A 40 2.99 -5.64 -1.90
C PHE A 40 3.75 -6.21 -0.72
N GLU A 41 5.06 -6.15 -0.84
CA GLU A 41 5.99 -6.41 0.25
C GLU A 41 6.85 -5.18 0.49
N VAL A 42 7.30 -4.98 1.73
CA VAL A 42 8.22 -3.91 2.10
C VAL A 42 9.46 -4.48 2.76
N PRO A 43 10.65 -3.93 2.51
CA PRO A 43 11.88 -4.45 3.09
C PRO A 43 11.96 -4.19 4.60
N GLY A 44 12.52 -5.14 5.32
CA GLY A 44 12.81 -5.02 6.75
C GLY A 44 11.56 -4.97 7.62
N ARG A 45 11.57 -4.15 8.68
CA ARG A 45 10.45 -4.04 9.62
C ARG A 45 9.29 -3.21 9.03
N PRO A 46 8.14 -3.80 8.68
CA PRO A 46 7.12 -3.13 7.86
C PRO A 46 6.60 -1.82 8.46
N SER A 47 6.19 -1.81 9.73
CA SER A 47 5.63 -0.61 10.37
C SER A 47 6.65 0.54 10.45
N LYS A 48 7.94 0.21 10.61
CA LYS A 48 9.02 1.22 10.61
C LYS A 48 9.24 1.75 9.20
N THR A 49 9.32 0.87 8.20
CA THR A 49 9.52 1.24 6.80
C THR A 49 8.39 2.13 6.29
N VAL A 50 7.13 1.81 6.61
CA VAL A 50 5.95 2.66 6.33
C VAL A 50 6.07 4.02 7.04
N SER A 51 6.36 4.02 8.34
CA SER A 51 6.49 5.26 9.12
C SER A 51 7.60 6.17 8.58
N ASP A 52 8.74 5.60 8.16
CA ASP A 52 9.87 6.32 7.58
C ASP A 52 9.53 6.85 6.18
N ALA A 53 8.83 6.09 5.34
CA ALA A 53 8.32 6.57 4.05
C ALA A 53 7.38 7.77 4.21
N LEU A 54 6.43 7.69 5.14
CA LEU A 54 5.50 8.79 5.43
C LEU A 54 6.21 10.00 6.07
N ARG A 55 7.30 9.79 6.82
CA ARG A 55 8.12 10.89 7.35
C ARG A 55 8.72 11.74 6.23
N TRP A 56 9.12 11.12 5.11
CA TRP A 56 9.59 11.86 3.94
C TRP A 56 8.49 12.68 3.27
N GLU A 57 7.31 12.08 3.08
CA GLU A 57 6.20 12.78 2.43
C GLU A 57 5.59 13.87 3.34
N ARG A 58 5.72 13.72 4.67
CA ARG A 58 5.45 14.79 5.64
C ARG A 58 6.36 16.00 5.47
N ARG A 59 7.67 15.79 5.29
CA ARG A 59 8.61 16.90 5.02
C ARG A 59 8.28 17.63 3.73
N ARG A 60 7.66 16.94 2.77
CA ARG A 60 7.18 17.51 1.49
C ARG A 60 5.80 18.14 1.58
N GLY A 61 5.15 18.13 2.75
CA GLY A 61 3.81 18.68 2.95
C GLY A 61 2.65 17.86 2.38
N ARG A 62 2.93 16.72 1.73
CA ARG A 62 1.95 15.88 1.03
C ARG A 62 1.12 15.00 1.97
N VAL A 63 1.67 14.70 3.14
CA VAL A 63 1.04 13.93 4.21
C VAL A 63 1.19 14.70 5.50
N ARG A 64 0.21 14.61 6.41
CA ARG A 64 0.31 15.14 7.77
C ARG A 64 0.19 14.02 8.80
N ARG A 65 0.90 14.15 9.93
CA ARG A 65 0.72 13.23 11.07
C ARG A 65 -0.36 13.82 11.97
N LEU A 66 -1.41 13.06 12.21
CA LEU A 66 -2.55 13.48 13.04
C LEU A 66 -2.35 13.05 14.50
N ARG A 67 -1.89 11.81 14.71
CA ARG A 67 -1.54 11.25 16.03
C ARG A 67 -0.40 10.23 15.88
N ARG A 68 -0.07 9.49 16.94
CA ARG A 68 0.87 8.36 16.83
C ARG A 68 0.31 7.34 15.84
N ALA A 69 1.16 6.92 14.90
CA ALA A 69 0.84 5.93 13.85
C ALA A 69 -0.42 6.25 13.03
N HIS A 70 -0.79 7.53 12.88
CA HIS A 70 -1.97 7.93 12.13
C HIS A 70 -1.67 9.17 11.30
N TYR A 71 -1.99 9.08 10.01
CA TYR A 71 -1.56 10.03 8.98
C TYR A 71 -2.75 10.40 8.11
N GLY A 72 -2.82 11.65 7.69
CA GLY A 72 -3.87 12.14 6.80
C GLY A 72 -3.30 12.88 5.59
N PRO A 73 -4.16 13.23 4.63
CA PRO A 73 -3.75 13.97 3.45
C PRO A 73 -3.24 15.36 3.86
N GLY A 74 -2.12 15.75 3.25
CA GLY A 74 -1.62 17.12 3.26
C GLY A 74 -2.02 17.85 1.98
N THR A 75 -1.25 18.86 1.59
CA THR A 75 -1.51 19.64 0.38
C THR A 75 -0.62 19.15 -0.76
N MET A 76 -1.19 18.93 -1.93
CA MET A 76 -0.44 18.50 -3.12
C MET A 76 -0.91 19.28 -4.36
N PRO A 77 0.01 19.77 -5.21
CA PRO A 77 -0.37 20.27 -6.52
C PRO A 77 -1.05 19.19 -7.35
N ARG A 78 -2.12 19.55 -8.08
CA ARG A 78 -2.95 18.60 -8.84
C ARG A 78 -2.15 17.76 -9.85
N SER A 79 -1.12 18.34 -10.46
CA SER A 79 -0.21 17.63 -11.38
C SER A 79 0.59 16.54 -10.68
N THR A 80 1.11 16.82 -9.49
CA THR A 80 1.86 15.84 -8.67
C THR A 80 0.94 14.74 -8.19
N GLU A 81 -0.29 15.08 -7.78
CA GLU A 81 -1.30 14.12 -7.35
C GLU A 81 -1.66 13.15 -8.47
N SER A 82 -1.93 13.68 -9.68
CA SER A 82 -2.19 12.87 -10.87
C SER A 82 -1.03 11.94 -11.21
N TYR A 83 0.20 12.45 -11.17
CA TYR A 83 1.39 11.64 -11.42
C TYR A 83 1.56 10.51 -10.39
N ILE A 84 1.46 10.84 -9.10
CA ILE A 84 1.60 9.86 -8.01
C ILE A 84 0.49 8.82 -8.06
N HIS A 85 -0.75 9.24 -8.32
CA HIS A 85 -1.89 8.33 -8.45
C HIS A 85 -1.71 7.36 -9.62
N LYS A 86 -1.35 7.87 -10.82
CA LYS A 86 -1.07 7.01 -11.99
C LYS A 86 0.05 6.01 -11.72
N ARG A 87 1.13 6.46 -11.07
CA ARG A 87 2.24 5.55 -10.71
C ARG A 87 1.80 4.50 -9.69
N ALA A 88 0.99 4.86 -8.70
CA ALA A 88 0.44 3.91 -7.72
C ALA A 88 -0.47 2.86 -8.38
N MET A 89 -1.33 3.27 -9.33
CA MET A 89 -2.17 2.36 -10.10
C MET A 89 -1.33 1.39 -10.94
N ALA A 90 -0.33 1.89 -11.67
CA ALA A 90 0.57 1.03 -12.44
C ALA A 90 1.30 0.00 -11.56
N LEU A 91 1.72 0.38 -10.35
CA LEU A 91 2.36 -0.55 -9.42
C LEU A 91 1.40 -1.63 -8.91
N ARG A 92 0.10 -1.32 -8.74
CA ARG A 92 -0.93 -2.31 -8.39
C ARG A 92 -1.14 -3.29 -9.54
N ASP A 93 -1.19 -2.80 -10.77
CA ASP A 93 -1.32 -3.66 -11.96
C ASP A 93 -0.10 -4.57 -12.13
N GLU A 94 1.11 -4.05 -11.89
CA GLU A 94 2.35 -4.85 -11.88
C GLU A 94 2.31 -5.94 -10.80
N ALA A 95 1.87 -5.63 -9.58
CA ALA A 95 1.75 -6.61 -8.50
C ALA A 95 0.73 -7.70 -8.82
N ALA A 96 -0.43 -7.33 -9.37
CA ALA A 96 -1.46 -8.28 -9.77
C ALA A 96 -0.96 -9.25 -10.86
N LYS A 97 -0.23 -8.75 -11.86
CA LYS A 97 0.37 -9.58 -12.91
C LYS A 97 1.39 -10.57 -12.36
N ILE A 98 2.24 -10.11 -11.44
CA ILE A 98 3.25 -10.95 -10.78
C ILE A 98 2.58 -12.06 -9.97
N ALA A 99 1.53 -11.73 -9.19
CA ALA A 99 0.79 -12.70 -8.40
C ALA A 99 0.18 -13.80 -9.28
N VAL A 100 -0.54 -13.43 -10.34
CA VAL A 100 -1.19 -14.38 -11.26
C VAL A 100 -0.17 -15.22 -12.03
N SER A 101 0.95 -14.64 -12.47
CA SER A 101 1.98 -15.38 -13.22
C SER A 101 2.67 -16.49 -12.41
N GLY A 102 2.56 -16.44 -11.09
CA GLY A 102 3.14 -17.42 -10.17
C GLY A 102 2.13 -18.41 -9.56
N GLU A 103 0.86 -18.37 -9.96
CA GLU A 103 -0.23 -19.14 -9.35
C GLU A 103 -0.78 -20.25 -10.28
N SER A 104 -1.12 -21.40 -9.69
CA SER A 104 -2.15 -22.29 -10.24
C SER A 104 -3.53 -21.73 -9.87
N GLU A 105 -4.54 -21.97 -10.70
CA GLU A 105 -5.91 -21.47 -10.53
C GLU A 105 -6.48 -21.76 -9.12
N ASP A 106 -6.19 -22.93 -8.56
CA ASP A 106 -6.60 -23.31 -7.20
C ASP A 106 -5.97 -22.45 -6.10
N ALA A 107 -4.71 -22.03 -6.25
CA ALA A 107 -4.02 -21.21 -5.26
C ALA A 107 -4.58 -19.77 -5.22
N TYR A 108 -5.01 -19.25 -6.37
CA TYR A 108 -5.68 -17.95 -6.49
C TYR A 108 -6.99 -17.95 -5.70
N TYR A 109 -7.87 -18.93 -5.95
CA TYR A 109 -9.17 -19.01 -5.29
C TYR A 109 -9.05 -19.28 -3.79
N GLN A 110 -8.19 -20.21 -3.36
CA GLN A 110 -7.97 -20.47 -1.92
C GLN A 110 -7.53 -19.21 -1.17
N ARG A 111 -6.70 -18.38 -1.81
CA ARG A 111 -6.27 -17.10 -1.22
C ARG A 111 -7.35 -16.03 -1.29
N LEU A 112 -8.09 -15.94 -2.39
CA LEU A 112 -9.23 -15.03 -2.51
C LEU A 112 -10.23 -15.32 -1.38
N TYR A 113 -10.52 -16.60 -1.13
CA TYR A 113 -11.35 -17.02 -0.02
C TYR A 113 -10.74 -16.67 1.33
N ALA A 114 -9.47 -17.01 1.60
CA ALA A 114 -8.80 -16.64 2.86
C ALA A 114 -8.72 -15.11 3.13
N ARG A 115 -8.76 -14.28 2.08
CA ARG A 115 -8.75 -12.80 2.18
C ARG A 115 -10.16 -12.22 2.33
N LEU A 116 -11.19 -12.92 1.85
CA LEU A 116 -12.59 -12.49 1.85
C LEU A 116 -13.41 -13.14 2.97
N ASP A 117 -12.79 -13.92 3.86
CA ASP A 117 -13.49 -14.62 4.92
C ASP A 117 -13.54 -13.81 6.24
N PRO A 118 -14.67 -13.17 6.57
CA PRO A 118 -14.92 -12.63 7.90
C PRO A 118 -15.46 -13.70 8.88
N TYR A 119 -15.51 -14.99 8.50
CA TYR A 119 -16.11 -16.08 9.28
C TYR A 119 -15.11 -17.20 9.66
N ASP A 120 -13.84 -16.88 9.86
CA ASP A 120 -12.88 -17.81 10.45
C ASP A 120 -12.97 -17.76 12.00
N GLU A 121 -14.14 -18.11 12.53
CA GLU A 121 -14.32 -18.66 13.87
C GLU A 121 -14.83 -20.10 13.70
N PHE A 122 -13.95 -21.09 13.89
CA PHE A 122 -14.11 -22.31 14.72
C PHE A 122 -13.02 -23.34 14.41
#